data_AF-A0A1Q5KZT1-F1
#
_entry.id   AF-A0A1Q5KZT1-F1
#
_cell.length_a   1.000
_cell.length_b   1.000
_cell.length_c   1.000
_cell.angle_alpha   90.00
_cell.angle_beta   90.00
_cell.angle_gamma   90.00
#
_symmetry.space_group_name_H-M   'P 1'
#
loop_
_entity.id
_entity.type
_entity.pdbx_description
1 polymer ?
#
loop_
_entity_poly.entity_id
_entity_poly.type
_entity_poly.pdbx_seq_one_letter_code
_entity_poly.pdbx_strand_id
1 'polypeptide(L)'
;METRSRTGQQVRRIEQKWGFGLAPIKPDVQRGRVEAARTVLATVTQGHQAALGRLDDLSTVKGLFTRTHEKDQWDWFTVCAQLGYPSLKEARQTSGTLHHLRRCLRDANWQAAAAAAATLEKIGLPDRLRDFVTGTSAPLNGHGFVYVLSTREARETLKIGYTDRDPLTRAKEINSATGVVIPWGVRGAWMVPHARRVEAEVHALLADYRVRRDREFFHMPFSEAARVIEEYVVKAR
;
A
#
# COMPACT_ATOMS: atom_id res chain seq x y z
N MET A 1 56.26 -6.98 16.39
CA MET A 1 55.87 -7.52 15.07
C MET A 1 54.36 -7.60 15.05
N GLU A 2 53.74 -6.89 14.12
CA GLU A 2 52.37 -6.39 14.17
C GLU A 2 51.30 -7.48 14.29
N THR A 3 50.48 -7.37 15.34
CA THR A 3 49.17 -8.00 15.45
C THR A 3 48.25 -7.38 14.40
N ARG A 4 48.07 -8.07 13.27
CA ARG A 4 47.02 -7.74 12.29
C ARG A 4 45.66 -7.89 12.96
N SER A 5 45.10 -6.77 13.40
CA SER A 5 43.70 -6.63 13.81
C SER A 5 42.83 -6.97 12.60
N ARG A 6 42.28 -8.19 12.56
CA ARG A 6 41.19 -8.54 11.64
C ARG A 6 39.96 -7.77 12.11
N THR A 7 39.77 -6.57 11.58
CA THR A 7 38.48 -5.89 11.59
C THR A 7 37.56 -6.70 10.68
N GLY A 8 37.02 -7.80 11.20
CA GLY A 8 36.03 -8.60 10.52
C GLY A 8 34.83 -7.71 10.24
N GLN A 9 34.62 -7.37 8.97
CA GLN A 9 33.44 -6.66 8.50
C GLN A 9 32.23 -7.50 8.93
N GLN A 10 31.54 -7.07 9.98
CA GLN A 10 30.43 -7.80 10.56
C GLN A 10 29.35 -7.94 9.50
N VAL A 11 29.22 -9.13 8.92
CA VAL A 11 28.22 -9.41 7.88
C VAL A 11 26.85 -9.14 8.50
N ARG A 12 26.14 -8.12 8.00
CA ARG A 12 24.78 -7.83 8.45
C ARG A 12 23.90 -9.01 8.07
N ARG A 13 23.50 -9.80 9.07
CA ARG A 13 22.60 -10.93 8.90
C ARG A 13 21.20 -10.39 8.55
N ILE A 14 20.64 -10.86 7.44
CA ILE A 14 19.29 -10.48 7.01
C ILE A 14 18.34 -11.48 7.63
N GLU A 15 17.56 -11.02 8.62
CA GLU A 15 16.59 -11.84 9.34
C GLU A 15 15.17 -11.67 8.79
N GLN A 16 14.97 -10.71 7.88
CA GLN A 16 13.64 -10.37 7.38
C GLN A 16 13.19 -11.39 6.33
N LYS A 17 12.08 -12.06 6.63
CA LYS A 17 11.46 -13.08 5.77
C LYS A 17 10.68 -12.49 4.59
N TRP A 18 10.24 -11.23 4.70
CA TRP A 18 9.33 -10.60 3.75
C TRP A 18 9.92 -9.32 3.19
N GLY A 19 9.58 -9.00 1.94
CA GLY A 19 9.88 -7.69 1.37
C GLY A 19 9.13 -6.59 2.13
N PHE A 20 9.72 -5.39 2.19
CA PHE A 20 9.08 -4.26 2.85
C PHE A 20 7.69 -3.97 2.25
N GLY A 21 6.68 -3.85 3.11
CA GLY A 21 5.27 -3.67 2.74
C GLY A 21 4.50 -4.98 2.47
N LEU A 22 5.18 -6.13 2.39
CA LEU A 22 4.59 -7.41 1.99
C LEU A 22 4.36 -8.39 3.15
N ALA A 23 4.59 -7.97 4.39
CA ALA A 23 4.41 -8.86 5.53
C ALA A 23 2.94 -9.33 5.62
N PRO A 24 2.71 -10.64 5.89
CA PRO A 24 1.38 -11.14 6.15
C PRO A 24 0.87 -10.62 7.49
N ILE A 25 -0.45 -10.47 7.59
CA ILE A 25 -1.10 -10.02 8.81
C ILE A 25 -1.39 -11.24 9.68
N LYS A 26 -1.06 -11.16 10.97
CA LYS A 26 -1.37 -12.23 11.93
C LYS A 26 -2.88 -12.46 11.99
N PRO A 27 -3.37 -13.72 12.06
CA PRO A 27 -4.80 -14.02 12.05
C PRO A 27 -5.61 -13.23 13.10
N ASP A 28 -5.11 -13.13 14.33
CA ASP A 28 -5.82 -12.44 15.42
C ASP A 28 -5.92 -10.92 15.17
N VAL A 29 -4.85 -10.34 14.63
CA VAL A 29 -4.83 -8.93 14.20
C VAL A 29 -5.81 -8.70 13.06
N GLN A 30 -5.86 -9.62 12.08
CA GLN A 30 -6.82 -9.53 10.98
C GLN A 30 -8.27 -9.59 11.48
N ARG A 31 -8.58 -10.51 12.42
CA ARG A 31 -9.92 -10.59 13.02
C ARG A 31 -10.32 -9.28 13.70
N GLY A 32 -9.43 -8.70 14.50
CA GLY A 32 -9.68 -7.39 15.12
C GLY A 32 -9.92 -6.27 14.10
N ARG A 33 -9.16 -6.24 13.00
CA ARG A 33 -9.36 -5.25 11.91
C ARG A 33 -10.69 -5.44 11.20
N VAL A 34 -11.11 -6.68 10.95
CA VAL A 34 -12.40 -7.00 10.33
C VAL A 34 -13.56 -6.58 11.24
N GLU A 35 -13.48 -6.88 12.54
CA GLU A 35 -14.50 -6.42 13.51
C GLU A 35 -14.58 -4.90 13.58
N ALA A 36 -13.43 -4.21 13.62
CA ALA A 36 -13.42 -2.76 13.57
C ALA A 36 -14.02 -2.20 12.27
N ALA A 37 -13.73 -2.83 11.12
CA ALA A 37 -14.33 -2.47 9.84
C ALA A 37 -15.85 -2.67 9.83
N ARG A 38 -16.39 -3.73 10.46
CA ARG A 38 -17.84 -3.92 10.62
C ARG A 38 -18.48 -2.82 11.43
N THR A 39 -17.87 -2.43 12.55
CA THR A 39 -18.35 -1.30 13.38
C THR A 39 -18.40 -0.02 12.57
N VAL A 40 -17.32 0.33 11.85
CA VAL A 40 -17.27 1.56 11.05
C VAL A 40 -18.27 1.52 9.89
N LEU A 41 -18.41 0.37 9.22
CA LEU A 41 -19.41 0.18 8.16
C LEU A 41 -20.83 0.41 8.68
N ALA A 42 -21.19 -0.19 9.82
CA ALA A 42 -22.48 0.03 10.46
C ALA A 42 -22.66 1.48 10.93
N THR A 43 -21.59 2.11 11.44
CA THR A 43 -21.63 3.53 11.86
C THR A 43 -21.96 4.45 10.70
N VAL A 44 -21.39 4.19 9.51
CA VAL A 44 -21.61 5.00 8.32
C VAL A 44 -22.98 4.73 7.69
N THR A 45 -23.42 3.47 7.64
CA THR A 45 -24.64 3.08 6.90
C THR A 45 -25.91 3.01 7.74
N GLN A 46 -25.79 2.79 9.05
CA GLN A 46 -26.92 2.61 9.99
C GLN A 46 -26.95 3.70 11.07
N GLY A 47 -25.88 4.48 11.20
CA GLY A 47 -25.80 5.63 12.09
C GLY A 47 -24.92 5.43 13.32
N HIS A 48 -24.73 6.53 14.08
CA HIS A 48 -23.72 6.66 15.13
C HIS A 48 -23.84 5.65 16.29
N GLN A 49 -25.04 5.11 16.53
CA GLN A 49 -25.32 4.16 17.61
C GLN A 49 -24.42 2.91 17.51
N ALA A 50 -24.05 2.49 16.29
CA ALA A 50 -23.18 1.34 16.06
C ALA A 50 -21.76 1.50 16.65
N ALA A 51 -21.30 2.74 16.86
CA ALA A 51 -19.97 3.02 17.41
C ALA A 51 -19.95 3.19 18.94
N LEU A 52 -21.11 3.16 19.62
CA LEU A 52 -21.17 3.38 21.07
C LEU A 52 -20.39 2.29 21.80
N GLY A 53 -19.50 2.69 22.71
CA GLY A 53 -18.56 1.80 23.41
C GLY A 53 -17.44 1.23 22.52
N ARG A 54 -17.37 1.60 21.24
CA ARG A 54 -16.45 1.04 20.24
C ARG A 54 -15.70 2.10 19.44
N LEU A 55 -15.48 3.29 20.01
CA LEU A 55 -14.83 4.41 19.30
C LEU A 55 -13.40 4.12 18.83
N ASP A 56 -12.71 3.15 19.44
CA ASP A 56 -11.37 2.75 19.03
C ASP A 56 -11.36 1.91 17.74
N ASP A 57 -12.51 1.38 17.32
CA ASP A 57 -12.66 0.74 16.01
C ASP A 57 -12.46 1.79 14.89
N LEU A 58 -12.91 3.03 15.08
CA LEU A 58 -12.66 4.13 14.13
C LEU A 58 -11.17 4.45 14.04
N SER A 59 -10.45 4.44 15.17
CA SER A 59 -8.99 4.62 15.19
C SER A 59 -8.25 3.48 14.50
N THR A 60 -8.74 2.24 14.66
CA THR A 60 -8.19 1.06 14.02
C THR A 60 -8.34 1.15 12.50
N VAL A 61 -9.55 1.42 11.99
CA VAL A 61 -9.80 1.57 10.54
C VAL A 61 -9.06 2.78 9.98
N LYS A 62 -9.03 3.91 10.69
CA LYS A 62 -8.17 5.06 10.33
C LYS A 62 -6.73 4.62 10.12
N GLY A 63 -6.19 3.82 11.05
CA GLY A 63 -4.83 3.28 10.97
C GLY A 63 -4.58 2.37 9.77
N LEU A 64 -5.61 1.74 9.20
CA LEU A 64 -5.50 0.97 7.95
C LEU A 64 -5.30 1.89 6.74
N PHE A 65 -5.98 3.03 6.68
CA PHE A 65 -5.77 4.01 5.62
C PHE A 65 -4.50 4.84 5.83
N THR A 66 -4.14 5.16 7.08
CA THR A 66 -2.93 5.93 7.37
C THR A 66 -1.68 5.22 6.85
N ARG A 67 -1.55 3.91 7.14
CA ARG A 67 -0.36 3.16 6.71
C ARG A 67 -0.22 3.05 5.19
N THR A 68 -1.31 3.09 4.41
CA THR A 68 -1.21 2.98 2.94
C THR A 68 -0.60 4.22 2.31
N HIS A 69 -0.74 5.40 2.95
CA HIS A 69 -0.11 6.63 2.48
C HIS A 69 1.22 6.95 3.15
N GLU A 70 1.43 6.58 4.43
CA GLU A 70 2.71 6.74 5.11
C GLU A 70 3.76 5.71 4.67
N LYS A 71 3.31 4.50 4.29
CA LYS A 71 4.17 3.41 3.77
C LYS A 71 5.35 3.08 4.69
N ASP A 72 5.14 3.15 6.00
CA ASP A 72 6.15 3.02 7.05
C ASP A 72 6.09 1.64 7.77
N GLN A 73 5.00 0.90 7.60
CA GLN A 73 4.78 -0.40 8.23
C GLN A 73 5.09 -1.58 7.30
N TRP A 74 5.56 -2.70 7.85
CA TRP A 74 5.91 -3.88 7.07
C TRP A 74 4.75 -4.53 6.30
N ASP A 75 3.50 -4.25 6.68
CA ASP A 75 2.28 -4.76 6.05
C ASP A 75 1.55 -3.72 5.20
N TRP A 76 2.16 -2.53 4.97
CA TRP A 76 1.44 -1.40 4.37
C TRP A 76 0.83 -1.72 3.01
N PHE A 77 1.53 -2.49 2.16
CA PHE A 77 1.07 -2.83 0.82
C PHE A 77 0.10 -4.03 0.86
N THR A 78 0.30 -4.97 1.78
CA THR A 78 -0.69 -6.01 2.08
C THR A 78 -2.03 -5.38 2.45
N VAL A 79 -2.05 -4.38 3.34
CA VAL A 79 -3.28 -3.67 3.73
C VAL A 79 -3.81 -2.82 2.56
N CYS A 80 -2.94 -2.19 1.77
CA CYS A 80 -3.35 -1.45 0.58
C CYS A 80 -4.13 -2.34 -0.40
N ALA A 81 -3.65 -3.58 -0.63
CA ALA A 81 -4.34 -4.55 -1.46
C ALA A 81 -5.70 -4.97 -0.87
N GLN A 82 -5.76 -5.26 0.44
CA GLN A 82 -7.03 -5.60 1.12
C GLN A 82 -8.06 -4.46 1.07
N LEU A 83 -7.59 -3.21 1.02
CA LEU A 83 -8.44 -2.04 0.88
C LEU A 83 -8.77 -1.73 -0.59
N GLY A 84 -8.35 -2.54 -1.58
CA GLY A 84 -8.63 -2.27 -2.99
C GLY A 84 -7.88 -1.06 -3.55
N TYR A 85 -6.61 -0.91 -3.18
CA TYR A 85 -5.67 0.08 -3.75
C TYR A 85 -6.17 1.54 -3.75
N PRO A 86 -6.57 2.10 -2.60
CA PRO A 86 -6.97 3.50 -2.54
C PRO A 86 -5.81 4.41 -2.99
N SER A 87 -6.13 5.44 -3.78
CA SER A 87 -5.18 6.48 -4.11
C SER A 87 -4.71 7.24 -2.86
N LEU A 88 -3.59 7.96 -2.98
CA LEU A 88 -3.06 8.78 -1.89
C LEU A 88 -4.09 9.77 -1.34
N LYS A 89 -4.85 10.39 -2.25
CA LYS A 89 -5.90 11.36 -1.90
C LYS A 89 -7.04 10.69 -1.13
N GLU A 90 -7.55 9.57 -1.64
CA GLU A 90 -8.63 8.82 -0.99
C GLU A 90 -8.22 8.32 0.39
N ALA A 91 -7.01 7.75 0.53
CA ALA A 91 -6.51 7.25 1.80
C ALA A 91 -6.38 8.37 2.86
N ARG A 92 -5.82 9.52 2.48
CA ARG A 92 -5.69 10.68 3.38
C ARG A 92 -7.04 11.29 3.76
N GLN A 93 -7.93 11.46 2.78
CA GLN A 93 -9.27 11.97 3.04
C GLN A 93 -10.06 11.05 3.96
N THR A 94 -10.00 9.74 3.70
CA THR A 94 -10.67 8.73 4.53
C THR A 94 -10.14 8.73 5.95
N SER A 95 -8.81 8.70 6.14
CA SER A 95 -8.21 8.68 7.48
C SER A 95 -8.50 9.97 8.26
N GLY A 96 -8.43 11.13 7.62
CA GLY A 96 -8.80 12.43 8.22
C GLY A 96 -10.28 12.49 8.62
N THR A 97 -11.17 12.01 7.75
CA THR A 97 -12.62 12.02 8.01
C THR A 97 -12.99 11.03 9.12
N LEU A 98 -12.37 9.85 9.19
CA LEU A 98 -12.54 8.90 10.29
C LEU A 98 -12.05 9.48 11.64
N HIS A 99 -10.93 10.20 11.63
CA HIS A 99 -10.45 10.90 12.81
C HIS A 99 -11.46 11.96 13.29
N HIS A 100 -11.99 12.76 12.36
CA HIS A 100 -12.99 13.76 12.65
C HIS A 100 -14.29 13.12 13.18
N LEU A 101 -14.82 12.09 12.51
CA LEU A 101 -16.00 11.34 12.93
C LEU A 101 -15.85 10.84 14.38
N ARG A 102 -14.71 10.22 14.72
CA ARG A 102 -14.44 9.75 16.08
C ARG A 102 -14.52 10.87 17.11
N ARG A 103 -13.96 12.05 16.80
CA ARG A 103 -14.01 13.22 17.69
C ARG A 103 -15.45 13.69 17.90
N CYS A 104 -16.22 13.84 16.82
CA CYS A 104 -17.63 14.24 16.89
C CYS A 104 -18.46 13.27 17.74
N LEU A 105 -18.26 11.95 17.57
CA LEU A 105 -18.94 10.93 18.35
C LEU A 105 -18.59 10.99 19.84
N ARG A 106 -17.30 11.15 20.16
CA ARG A 106 -16.83 11.31 21.55
C ARG A 106 -17.44 12.53 22.21
N ASP A 107 -17.51 13.63 21.48
CA ASP A 107 -17.98 14.93 21.98
C ASP A 107 -19.52 15.08 21.87
N ALA A 108 -20.24 13.98 21.58
CA ALA A 108 -21.68 13.93 21.38
C ALA A 108 -22.25 14.92 20.34
N ASN A 109 -21.41 15.35 19.39
CA ASN A 109 -21.83 16.21 18.29
C ASN A 109 -22.40 15.38 17.13
N TRP A 110 -23.67 14.99 17.27
CA TRP A 110 -24.34 14.09 16.33
C TRP A 110 -24.54 14.66 14.94
N GLN A 111 -24.77 15.97 14.83
CA GLN A 111 -24.92 16.64 13.53
C GLN A 111 -23.61 16.59 12.73
N ALA A 112 -22.48 16.93 13.36
CA ALA A 112 -21.18 16.84 12.71
C ALA A 112 -20.77 15.39 12.43
N ALA A 113 -21.12 14.45 13.32
CA ALA A 113 -20.89 13.02 13.08
C ALA A 113 -21.67 12.52 11.85
N ALA A 114 -22.94 12.91 11.70
CA ALA A 114 -23.75 12.56 10.53
C ALA A 114 -23.16 13.14 9.23
N ALA A 115 -22.70 14.40 9.26
CA ALA A 115 -22.04 15.02 8.10
C ALA A 115 -20.72 14.31 7.71
N ALA A 116 -19.94 13.90 8.70
CA ALA A 116 -18.71 13.12 8.48
C ALA A 116 -19.02 11.73 7.91
N ALA A 117 -20.05 11.04 8.43
CA ALA A 117 -20.52 9.76 7.89
C ALA A 117 -20.99 9.89 6.43
N ALA A 118 -21.81 10.90 6.11
CA ALA A 118 -22.25 11.18 4.74
C ALA A 118 -21.07 11.47 3.79
N THR A 119 -20.01 12.13 4.29
CA THR A 119 -18.78 12.33 3.52
C THR A 119 -18.07 11.01 3.23
N LEU A 120 -17.99 10.10 4.21
CA LEU A 120 -17.40 8.76 4.03
C LEU A 120 -18.22 7.89 3.06
N GLU A 121 -19.55 7.99 3.12
CA GLU A 121 -20.44 7.32 2.19
C GLU A 121 -20.22 7.82 0.75
N LYS A 122 -20.17 9.14 0.55
CA LYS A 122 -19.94 9.76 -0.76
C LYS A 122 -18.62 9.35 -1.42
N ILE A 123 -17.56 9.10 -0.64
CA ILE A 123 -16.27 8.63 -1.17
C ILE A 123 -16.19 7.11 -1.32
N GLY A 124 -17.29 6.38 -1.14
CA GLY A 124 -17.37 4.94 -1.35
C GLY A 124 -16.70 4.11 -0.26
N LEU A 125 -16.55 4.63 0.98
CA LEU A 125 -16.03 3.83 2.09
C LEU A 125 -16.85 2.57 2.37
N PRO A 126 -18.21 2.58 2.33
CA PRO A 126 -19.00 1.39 2.62
C PRO A 126 -18.70 0.20 1.71
N ASP A 127 -18.59 0.41 0.39
CA ASP A 127 -18.24 -0.66 -0.56
C ASP A 127 -16.86 -1.23 -0.24
N ARG A 128 -15.88 -0.35 -0.03
CA ARG A 128 -14.50 -0.74 0.28
C ARG A 128 -14.40 -1.54 1.58
N LEU A 129 -15.16 -1.17 2.62
CA LEU A 129 -15.19 -1.92 3.87
C LEU A 129 -15.94 -3.26 3.72
N ARG A 130 -17.00 -3.33 2.91
CA ARG A 130 -17.67 -4.61 2.60
C ARG A 130 -16.70 -5.58 1.92
N ASP A 131 -15.94 -5.12 0.95
CA ASP A 131 -14.91 -5.92 0.29
C ASP A 131 -13.83 -6.37 1.28
N PHE A 132 -13.33 -5.45 2.11
CA PHE A 132 -12.37 -5.76 3.17
C PHE A 132 -12.87 -6.82 4.17
N VAL A 133 -14.14 -6.72 4.60
CA VAL A 133 -14.76 -7.65 5.56
C VAL A 133 -14.98 -9.03 4.94
N THR A 134 -15.40 -9.09 3.67
CA THR A 134 -15.66 -10.34 2.95
C THR A 134 -14.38 -10.99 2.41
N GLY A 135 -13.27 -10.23 2.36
CA GLY A 135 -12.04 -10.67 1.71
C GLY A 135 -12.14 -10.68 0.18
N THR A 136 -13.13 -9.98 -0.37
CA THR A 136 -13.31 -9.85 -1.82
C THR A 136 -12.30 -8.86 -2.37
N SER A 137 -11.63 -9.23 -3.48
CA SER A 137 -10.80 -8.30 -4.23
C SER A 137 -11.61 -7.75 -5.39
N ALA A 138 -11.68 -6.42 -5.51
CA ALA A 138 -12.34 -5.78 -6.64
C ALA A 138 -11.65 -6.20 -7.96
N PRO A 139 -12.41 -6.57 -9.00
CA PRO A 139 -11.83 -6.91 -10.29
C PRO A 139 -11.09 -5.71 -10.88
N LEU A 140 -9.94 -5.96 -11.52
CA LEU A 140 -9.12 -4.92 -12.13
C LEU A 140 -9.74 -4.33 -13.42
N ASN A 141 -10.89 -4.86 -13.88
CA ASN A 141 -11.66 -4.32 -15.03
C ASN A 141 -10.83 -4.02 -16.28
N GLY A 142 -9.88 -4.91 -16.63
CA GLY A 142 -9.00 -4.72 -17.80
C GLY A 142 -7.82 -3.77 -17.58
N HIS A 143 -7.66 -3.26 -16.36
CA HIS A 143 -6.46 -2.56 -15.92
C HIS A 143 -5.39 -3.52 -15.39
N GLY A 144 -4.16 -3.05 -15.36
CA GLY A 144 -3.06 -3.68 -14.66
C GLY A 144 -2.32 -2.65 -13.81
N PHE A 145 -1.12 -2.99 -13.38
CA PHE A 145 -0.25 -2.12 -12.61
C PHE A 145 1.12 -2.01 -13.22
N VAL A 146 1.68 -0.81 -13.19
CA VAL A 146 3.14 -0.62 -13.15
C VAL A 146 3.55 -0.56 -11.68
N TYR A 147 4.60 -1.26 -11.30
CA TYR A 147 5.13 -1.27 -9.94
C TYR A 147 6.62 -1.01 -9.90
N VAL A 148 7.07 -0.49 -8.77
CA VAL A 148 8.49 -0.29 -8.46
C VAL A 148 8.83 -1.09 -7.21
N LEU A 149 9.83 -1.94 -7.30
CA LEU A 149 10.38 -2.70 -6.18
C LEU A 149 11.79 -2.22 -5.84
N SER A 150 12.16 -2.30 -4.56
CA SER A 150 13.55 -2.18 -4.12
C SER A 150 13.78 -3.03 -2.87
N THR A 151 15.04 -3.28 -2.52
CA THR A 151 15.40 -3.81 -1.19
C THR A 151 15.74 -2.65 -0.25
N ARG A 152 15.91 -2.93 1.06
CA ARG A 152 16.31 -1.90 2.03
C ARG A 152 17.79 -1.55 1.91
N GLU A 153 18.57 -2.49 1.40
CA GLU A 153 20.02 -2.48 1.22
C GLU A 153 20.41 -1.76 -0.06
N ALA A 154 19.58 -1.85 -1.10
CA ALA A 154 19.78 -1.20 -2.39
C ALA A 154 18.56 -0.33 -2.74
N ARG A 155 18.36 0.78 -2.02
CA ARG A 155 17.16 1.63 -2.11
C ARG A 155 17.01 2.38 -3.44
N GLU A 156 18.11 2.61 -4.13
CA GLU A 156 18.18 3.31 -5.41
C GLU A 156 18.32 2.33 -6.59
N THR A 157 18.45 1.03 -6.31
CA THR A 157 18.33 -0.01 -7.33
C THR A 157 16.87 -0.41 -7.42
N LEU A 158 16.21 0.13 -8.43
CA LEU A 158 14.77 -0.03 -8.66
C LEU A 158 14.54 -1.11 -9.70
N LYS A 159 13.63 -2.05 -9.41
CA LYS A 159 13.03 -2.92 -10.41
C LYS A 159 11.68 -2.32 -10.79
N ILE A 160 11.51 -1.95 -12.05
CA ILE A 160 10.27 -1.36 -12.57
C ILE A 160 9.64 -2.37 -13.51
N GLY A 161 8.46 -2.88 -13.18
CA GLY A 161 7.80 -3.89 -13.99
C GLY A 161 6.30 -3.69 -14.03
N TYR A 162 5.60 -4.60 -14.71
CA TYR A 162 4.14 -4.58 -14.81
C TYR A 162 3.49 -5.91 -14.42
N THR A 163 2.17 -5.85 -14.22
CA THR A 163 1.30 -7.01 -14.04
C THR A 163 -0.13 -6.69 -14.47
N ASP A 164 -0.79 -7.61 -15.16
CA ASP A 164 -2.24 -7.54 -15.44
C ASP A 164 -3.08 -8.19 -14.32
N ARG A 165 -2.42 -8.62 -13.25
CA ARG A 165 -2.97 -9.20 -12.03
C ARG A 165 -2.60 -8.35 -10.82
N ASP A 166 -3.01 -8.80 -9.64
CA ASP A 166 -2.65 -8.26 -8.33
C ASP A 166 -1.11 -8.10 -8.13
N PRO A 167 -0.60 -6.87 -7.89
CA PRO A 167 0.84 -6.60 -7.73
C PRO A 167 1.41 -7.21 -6.45
N LEU A 168 0.60 -7.42 -5.41
CA LEU A 168 1.04 -8.12 -4.20
C LEU A 168 1.40 -9.59 -4.52
N THR A 169 0.59 -10.25 -5.34
CA THR A 169 0.84 -11.61 -5.84
C THR A 169 2.08 -11.65 -6.71
N ARG A 170 2.23 -10.70 -7.64
CA ARG A 170 3.43 -10.62 -8.49
C ARG A 170 4.71 -10.42 -7.67
N ALA A 171 4.67 -9.58 -6.64
CA ALA A 171 5.82 -9.38 -5.75
C ALA A 171 6.19 -10.66 -4.98
N LYS A 172 5.20 -11.45 -4.55
CA LYS A 172 5.44 -12.76 -3.90
C LYS A 172 6.09 -13.77 -4.86
N GLU A 173 5.61 -13.83 -6.11
CA GLU A 173 6.21 -14.70 -7.16
C GLU A 173 7.69 -14.35 -7.37
N ILE A 174 8.00 -13.05 -7.53
CA ILE A 174 9.38 -12.58 -7.70
C ILE A 174 10.25 -13.01 -6.51
N ASN A 175 9.75 -12.85 -5.28
CA ASN A 175 10.47 -13.21 -4.07
C ASN A 175 10.62 -14.71 -3.83
N SER A 176 9.88 -15.57 -4.56
CA SER A 176 10.01 -17.02 -4.47
C SER A 176 11.12 -17.61 -5.37
N ALA A 177 11.71 -16.79 -6.26
CA ALA A 177 12.76 -17.25 -7.16
C ALA A 177 14.06 -17.58 -6.41
N THR A 178 14.71 -18.69 -6.78
CA THR A 178 15.91 -19.23 -6.11
C THR A 178 17.11 -18.27 -6.08
N GLY A 179 17.17 -17.29 -6.97
CA GLY A 179 18.22 -16.27 -7.01
C GLY A 179 17.95 -15.03 -6.13
N VAL A 180 16.81 -14.96 -5.42
CA VAL A 180 16.49 -13.82 -4.57
C VAL A 180 17.01 -14.07 -3.16
N VAL A 181 18.15 -13.45 -2.84
CA VAL A 181 18.75 -13.51 -1.51
C VAL A 181 18.03 -12.59 -0.52
N ILE A 182 17.63 -11.40 -0.99
CA ILE A 182 16.96 -10.38 -0.19
C ILE A 182 15.57 -10.12 -0.80
N PRO A 183 14.49 -10.33 -0.03
CA PRO A 183 13.15 -10.07 -0.52
C PRO A 183 12.94 -8.62 -0.98
N TRP A 184 12.47 -8.45 -2.20
CA TRP A 184 12.04 -7.19 -2.78
C TRP A 184 10.79 -6.67 -2.10
N GLY A 185 10.84 -5.43 -1.62
CA GLY A 185 9.67 -4.69 -1.11
C GLY A 185 9.06 -3.83 -2.21
N VAL A 186 7.75 -3.61 -2.13
CA VAL A 186 7.06 -2.65 -3.01
C VAL A 186 7.34 -1.25 -2.51
N ARG A 187 7.66 -0.34 -3.43
CA ARG A 187 7.84 1.10 -3.17
C ARG A 187 6.65 1.90 -3.70
N GLY A 188 6.11 1.49 -4.84
CA GLY A 188 4.93 2.07 -5.45
C GLY A 188 4.28 1.11 -6.44
N ALA A 189 2.97 1.29 -6.66
CA ALA A 189 2.21 0.62 -7.70
C ALA A 189 1.13 1.59 -8.21
N TRP A 190 0.97 1.67 -9.52
CA TRP A 190 0.05 2.58 -10.20
C TRP A 190 -0.86 1.77 -11.10
N MET A 191 -2.17 1.87 -10.87
CA MET A 191 -3.18 1.22 -11.70
C MET A 191 -3.32 1.97 -13.02
N VAL A 192 -3.17 1.25 -14.12
CA VAL A 192 -3.11 1.79 -15.48
C VAL A 192 -3.86 0.90 -16.48
N PRO A 193 -4.48 1.47 -17.52
CA PRO A 193 -4.86 0.67 -18.69
C PRO A 193 -3.61 0.21 -19.43
N HIS A 194 -3.69 -0.96 -20.10
CA HIS A 194 -2.60 -1.48 -20.94
C HIS A 194 -1.22 -1.51 -20.25
N ALA A 195 -1.13 -2.12 -19.07
CA ALA A 195 0.04 -2.03 -18.19
C ALA A 195 1.38 -2.38 -18.86
N ARG A 196 1.39 -3.37 -19.76
CA ARG A 196 2.58 -3.70 -20.57
C ARG A 196 3.06 -2.53 -21.44
N ARG A 197 2.16 -1.80 -22.07
CA ARG A 197 2.51 -0.66 -22.94
C ARG A 197 3.06 0.49 -22.10
N VAL A 198 2.36 0.81 -21.00
CA VAL A 198 2.76 1.85 -20.05
C VAL A 198 4.14 1.56 -19.47
N GLU A 199 4.43 0.31 -19.11
CA GLU A 199 5.75 -0.08 -18.62
C GLU A 199 6.86 0.09 -19.67
N ALA A 200 6.62 -0.30 -20.92
CA ALA A 200 7.59 -0.10 -21.99
C ALA A 200 7.89 1.39 -22.24
N GLU A 201 6.86 2.25 -22.20
CA GLU A 201 7.01 3.70 -22.33
C GLU A 201 7.76 4.31 -21.14
N VAL A 202 7.45 3.88 -19.91
CA VAL A 202 8.20 4.28 -18.70
C VAL A 202 9.67 3.83 -18.79
N HIS A 203 9.95 2.63 -19.28
CA HIS A 203 11.32 2.15 -19.48
C HIS A 203 12.08 2.99 -20.50
N ALA A 204 11.41 3.45 -21.57
CA ALA A 204 12.02 4.33 -22.56
C ALA A 204 12.34 5.72 -21.97
N LEU A 205 11.43 6.29 -21.17
CA LEU A 205 11.65 7.55 -20.47
C LEU A 205 12.80 7.49 -19.46
N LEU A 206 13.03 6.32 -18.86
CA LEU A 206 14.07 6.09 -17.85
C LEU A 206 15.31 5.37 -18.40
N ALA A 207 15.48 5.32 -19.72
CA ALA A 207 16.51 4.52 -20.37
C ALA A 207 17.94 4.86 -19.91
N ASP A 208 18.22 6.14 -19.65
CA ASP A 208 19.54 6.62 -19.19
C ASP A 208 19.91 6.13 -17.79
N TYR A 209 18.91 5.78 -16.96
CA TYR A 209 19.12 5.25 -15.61
C TYR A 209 19.23 3.72 -15.59
N ARG A 210 19.09 3.05 -16.74
CA ARG A 210 18.98 1.60 -16.83
C ARG A 210 20.34 0.94 -16.60
N VAL A 211 20.42 0.08 -15.58
CA VAL A 211 21.68 -0.60 -15.19
C VAL A 211 22.16 -1.57 -16.27
N ARG A 212 21.21 -2.24 -16.94
CA ARG A 212 21.46 -3.16 -18.04
C ARG A 212 20.37 -3.02 -19.10
N ARG A 213 20.77 -2.86 -20.36
CA ARG A 213 19.84 -2.63 -21.49
C ARG A 213 18.79 -3.73 -21.66
N ASP A 214 19.12 -4.97 -21.31
CA ASP A 214 18.27 -6.15 -21.44
C ASP A 214 17.43 -6.47 -20.18
N ARG A 215 17.55 -5.66 -19.11
CA ARG A 215 16.89 -5.94 -17.82
C ARG A 215 16.10 -4.74 -17.33
N GLU A 216 15.10 -4.99 -16.52
CA GLU A 216 14.17 -3.98 -15.98
C GLU A 216 14.67 -3.36 -14.64
N PHE A 217 15.98 -3.09 -14.55
CA PHE A 217 16.62 -2.50 -13.37
C PHE A 217 17.19 -1.12 -13.68
N PHE A 218 16.95 -0.19 -12.76
CA PHE A 218 17.30 1.22 -12.89
C PHE A 218 18.05 1.66 -11.62
N HIS A 219 19.03 2.54 -11.78
CA HIS A 219 19.76 3.14 -10.66
C HIS A 219 19.41 4.62 -10.56
N MET A 220 18.45 4.94 -9.68
CA MET A 220 17.96 6.30 -9.46
C MET A 220 17.18 6.41 -8.14
N PRO A 221 17.00 7.64 -7.61
CA PRO A 221 16.11 7.88 -6.48
C PRO A 221 14.67 7.47 -6.79
N PHE A 222 14.02 6.78 -5.85
CA PHE A 222 12.61 6.38 -5.98
C PHE A 222 11.68 7.58 -6.18
N SER A 223 11.95 8.73 -5.55
CA SER A 223 11.14 9.94 -5.69
C SER A 223 11.07 10.41 -7.14
N GLU A 224 12.19 10.39 -7.86
CA GLU A 224 12.24 10.78 -9.27
C GLU A 224 11.54 9.75 -10.17
N ALA A 225 11.77 8.46 -9.93
CA ALA A 225 11.08 7.40 -10.67
C ALA A 225 9.55 7.49 -10.49
N ALA A 226 9.10 7.68 -9.24
CA ALA A 226 7.70 7.85 -8.90
C ALA A 226 7.10 9.08 -9.59
N ARG A 227 7.80 10.22 -9.58
CA ARG A 227 7.37 11.44 -10.27
C ARG A 227 7.17 11.23 -11.76
N VAL A 228 8.14 10.61 -12.44
CA VAL A 228 8.05 10.32 -13.89
C VAL A 228 6.87 9.39 -14.19
N ILE A 229 6.69 8.33 -13.40
CA ILE A 229 5.56 7.40 -13.57
C ILE A 229 4.23 8.11 -13.33
N GLU A 230 4.11 8.90 -12.26
CA GLU A 230 2.88 9.64 -11.94
C GLU A 230 2.52 10.65 -13.02
N GLU A 231 3.49 11.44 -13.50
CA GLU A 231 3.28 12.39 -14.60
C GLU A 231 2.83 11.68 -15.88
N TYR A 232 3.42 10.53 -16.20
CA TYR A 232 3.01 9.73 -17.36
C TYR A 232 1.59 9.18 -17.19
N VAL A 233 1.27 8.60 -16.03
CA VAL A 233 -0.05 8.00 -15.75
C VAL A 233 -1.15 9.06 -15.72
N VAL A 234 -0.87 10.27 -15.26
CA VAL A 234 -1.83 11.38 -15.29
C VAL A 234 -2.06 11.88 -16.71
N LYS A 235 -1.02 11.98 -17.54
CA LYS A 235 -1.14 12.41 -18.95
C LYS A 235 -1.83 11.37 -19.86
N ALA A 236 -1.71 10.09 -19.53
CA ALA A 236 -2.29 9.00 -20.30
C ALA A 236 -3.76 8.70 -19.99
N ARG A 237 -4.36 9.44 -19.02
CA ARG A 237 -5.78 9.39 -18.66
C ARG A 237 -6.54 10.50 -19.36
#